data_AF-A0A661AEH7-F1
#
_entry.id   AF-A0A661AEH7-F1
#
_cell.length_a   1.000
_cell.length_b   1.000
_cell.length_c   1.000
_cell.angle_alpha   90.00
_cell.angle_beta   90.00
_cell.angle_gamma   90.00
#
_symmetry.space_group_name_H-M   'P 1'
#
loop_
_entity.id
_entity.type
_entity.pdbx_description
1 polymer ?
#
loop_
_entity_poly.entity_id
_entity_poly.type
_entity_poly.pdbx_seq_one_letter_code
_entity_poly.pdbx_strand_id
1 'polypeptide(L)'
;MKSKILRGVPASPGIAMGKAYVLKKPYLVFSGGSKGVEEEMEVFLEAIRKTKEELSGIKEGLSGDAVGIIEVQEAILEDPLFRERVETKIKDGKGAHESILEFLDEIKREFGSLGDRYLKERYLDIKDVSHRILHHIFPRRIEWQPEEPHILIAHDLTPSETAQLNKDRVLGFATDAGGRTSHTAIVARSL
;
A
#
# COMPACT_ATOMS: atom_id res chain seq x y z
N MET A 1 -0.74 -8.69 36.11
CA MET A 1 -1.01 -8.97 34.67
C MET A 1 -0.27 -10.24 34.30
N LYS A 2 -0.92 -11.21 33.64
CA LYS A 2 -0.23 -12.40 33.10
C LYS A 2 0.49 -11.99 31.82
N SER A 3 1.80 -12.26 31.73
CA SER A 3 2.52 -12.15 30.47
C SER A 3 2.05 -13.25 29.51
N LYS A 4 1.98 -12.94 28.22
CA LYS A 4 1.58 -13.87 27.16
C LYS A 4 2.72 -13.95 26.15
N ILE A 5 3.14 -15.17 25.82
CA ILE A 5 4.15 -15.42 24.79
C ILE A 5 3.41 -15.83 23.52
N LEU A 6 3.61 -15.08 22.44
CA LEU A 6 3.09 -15.39 21.11
C LEU A 6 4.27 -15.86 20.26
N ARG A 7 4.11 -16.98 19.55
CA ARG A 7 5.11 -17.50 18.61
C ARG A 7 4.71 -17.10 17.19
N GLY A 8 5.63 -16.50 16.45
CA GLY A 8 5.45 -16.10 15.05
C GLY A 8 6.57 -16.63 14.16
N VAL A 9 6.55 -16.23 12.89
CA VAL A 9 7.61 -16.54 11.92
C VAL A 9 8.58 -15.34 11.87
N PRO A 10 9.88 -15.53 12.13
CA PRO A 10 10.84 -14.43 12.08
C PRO A 10 11.02 -13.95 10.64
N ALA A 11 10.75 -12.66 10.40
CA ALA A 11 11.00 -12.02 9.12
C ALA A 11 12.43 -11.49 9.01
N SER A 12 12.94 -10.82 10.05
CA SER A 12 14.30 -10.27 10.13
C SER A 12 14.96 -10.64 11.47
N PRO A 13 16.27 -10.93 11.53
CA PRO A 13 16.96 -11.21 12.78
C PRO A 13 17.08 -9.96 13.66
N GLY A 14 16.97 -10.12 14.98
CA GLY A 14 17.14 -9.03 15.94
C GLY A 14 16.27 -9.18 17.18
N ILE A 15 16.52 -8.34 18.18
CA ILE A 15 15.70 -8.22 19.40
C ILE A 15 15.40 -6.74 19.60
N ALA A 16 14.12 -6.39 19.73
CA ALA A 16 13.67 -5.03 19.99
C ALA A 16 12.73 -5.00 21.20
N MET A 17 12.78 -3.91 21.96
CA MET A 17 11.91 -3.69 23.12
C MET A 17 11.42 -2.24 23.11
N GLY A 18 10.11 -2.05 23.24
CA GLY A 18 9.48 -0.73 23.22
C GLY A 18 7.99 -0.80 23.54
N LYS A 19 7.33 0.35 23.64
CA LYS A 19 5.86 0.40 23.80
C LYS A 19 5.21 -0.16 22.53
N ALA A 20 4.16 -0.97 22.70
CA ALA A 20 3.40 -1.47 21.56
C ALA A 20 2.47 -0.38 21.03
N TYR A 21 2.54 -0.11 19.73
CA TYR A 21 1.59 0.74 19.02
C TYR A 21 0.80 -0.12 18.04
N VAL A 22 -0.52 -0.19 18.24
CA VAL A 22 -1.40 -0.99 17.38
C VAL A 22 -1.88 -0.12 16.23
N LEU A 23 -1.40 -0.41 15.02
CA LEU A 23 -1.85 0.22 13.80
C LEU A 23 -3.29 -0.20 13.51
N LYS A 24 -4.22 0.71 13.77
CA LYS A 24 -5.59 0.61 13.27
C LYS A 24 -5.61 1.28 11.91
N LYS A 25 -5.66 0.51 10.83
CA LYS A 25 -5.83 1.07 9.48
C LYS A 25 -7.12 1.91 9.50
N PRO A 26 -7.05 3.24 9.35
CA PRO A 26 -8.27 4.01 9.28
C PRO A 26 -9.03 3.56 8.03
N TYR A 27 -10.35 3.47 8.13
CA TYR A 27 -11.15 3.43 6.91
C TYR A 27 -10.87 4.74 6.18
N LEU A 28 -10.25 4.63 5.01
CA LEU A 28 -10.09 5.77 4.13
C LEU A 28 -11.48 6.17 3.66
N VAL A 29 -12.02 7.21 4.28
CA VAL A 29 -13.26 7.83 3.83
C VAL A 29 -12.86 8.87 2.79
N PHE A 30 -12.96 8.48 1.54
CA PHE A 30 -12.91 9.39 0.42
C PHE A 30 -14.30 10.01 0.27
N SER A 31 -14.37 11.34 0.29
CA SER A 31 -15.62 12.08 0.22
C SER A 31 -15.46 13.23 -0.75
N GLY A 32 -16.45 13.42 -1.60
CA GLY A 32 -16.47 14.44 -2.63
C GLY A 32 -17.26 13.94 -3.83
N GLY A 33 -17.84 14.85 -4.60
CA GLY A 33 -18.38 14.55 -5.92
C GLY A 33 -17.37 14.93 -7.00
N SER A 34 -17.65 14.52 -8.23
CA SER A 34 -16.92 15.01 -9.41
C SER A 34 -16.95 16.52 -9.47
N LYS A 35 -15.80 17.13 -9.70
CA LYS A 35 -15.67 18.57 -9.98
C LYS A 35 -15.68 18.90 -11.47
N GLY A 36 -15.91 17.90 -12.32
CA GLY A 36 -15.86 18.02 -13.76
C GLY A 36 -14.70 17.22 -14.35
N VAL A 37 -14.91 16.73 -15.57
CA VAL A 37 -14.00 15.78 -16.24
C VAL A 37 -12.56 16.32 -16.32
N GLU A 38 -12.40 17.60 -16.64
CA GLU A 38 -11.08 18.22 -16.81
C GLU A 38 -10.29 18.27 -15.49
N GLU A 39 -10.89 18.78 -14.41
CA GLU A 39 -10.22 18.87 -13.09
C GLU A 39 -9.93 17.47 -12.53
N GLU A 40 -10.86 16.53 -12.64
CA GLU A 40 -10.67 15.16 -12.14
C GLU A 40 -9.58 14.42 -12.94
N MET A 41 -9.49 14.65 -14.26
CA MET A 41 -8.42 14.10 -15.08
C MET A 41 -7.04 14.65 -14.68
N GLU A 42 -6.94 15.95 -14.45
CA GLU A 42 -5.70 16.58 -13.98
C GLU A 42 -5.28 16.03 -12.62
N VAL A 43 -6.22 15.93 -11.67
CA VAL A 43 -6.00 15.34 -10.34
C VAL A 43 -5.50 13.90 -10.46
N PHE A 44 -6.10 13.09 -11.33
CA PHE A 44 -5.68 11.71 -11.56
C PHE A 44 -4.25 11.63 -12.14
N LEU A 45 -3.96 12.36 -13.21
CA LEU A 45 -2.65 12.33 -13.86
C LEU A 45 -1.53 12.84 -12.94
N GLU A 46 -1.80 13.87 -12.16
CA GLU A 46 -0.85 14.39 -11.17
C GLU A 46 -0.60 13.39 -10.03
N ALA A 47 -1.63 12.66 -9.60
CA ALA A 47 -1.47 11.59 -8.60
C ALA A 47 -0.63 10.43 -9.15
N ILE A 48 -0.85 10.02 -10.41
CA ILE A 48 -0.02 9.02 -11.10
C ILE A 48 1.45 9.45 -11.15
N ARG A 49 1.72 10.71 -11.52
CA ARG A 49 3.08 11.25 -11.58
C ARG A 49 3.76 11.19 -10.20
N LYS A 50 3.07 11.65 -9.15
CA LYS A 50 3.57 11.61 -7.77
C LYS A 50 3.82 10.18 -7.28
N THR A 51 2.93 9.23 -7.58
CA THR A 51 3.15 7.82 -7.23
C THR A 51 4.38 7.26 -7.93
N LYS A 52 4.60 7.59 -9.20
CA LYS A 52 5.78 7.15 -9.94
C LYS A 52 7.07 7.67 -9.31
N GLU A 53 7.10 8.95 -8.96
CA GLU A 53 8.25 9.57 -8.28
C GLU A 53 8.51 8.92 -6.92
N GLU A 54 7.45 8.66 -6.15
CA GLU A 54 7.55 8.00 -4.86
C GLU A 54 8.11 6.56 -4.97
N LEU A 55 7.59 5.76 -5.91
CA LEU A 55 8.06 4.39 -6.14
C LEU A 55 9.53 4.38 -6.57
N SER A 56 9.94 5.32 -7.45
CA SER A 56 11.34 5.46 -7.85
C SER A 56 12.24 5.79 -6.65
N GLY A 57 11.83 6.73 -5.80
CA GLY A 57 12.59 7.10 -4.60
C GLY A 57 12.70 5.95 -3.59
N ILE A 58 11.63 5.17 -3.43
CA ILE A 58 11.66 3.95 -2.59
C ILE A 58 12.62 2.92 -3.17
N LYS A 59 12.59 2.70 -4.49
CA LYS A 59 13.44 1.71 -5.18
C LYS A 59 14.93 1.98 -4.95
N GLU A 60 15.35 3.25 -4.92
CA GLU A 60 16.75 3.66 -4.67
C GLU A 60 17.26 3.22 -3.28
N GLY A 61 16.36 3.11 -2.30
CA GLY A 61 16.69 2.70 -0.92
C GLY A 61 16.60 1.20 -0.66
N LEU A 62 16.25 0.39 -1.67
CA LEU A 62 16.04 -1.06 -1.54
C LEU A 62 17.13 -1.86 -2.26
N SER A 63 17.23 -3.14 -1.91
CA SER A 63 18.15 -4.09 -2.55
C SER A 63 17.56 -5.50 -2.63
N GLY A 64 18.08 -6.31 -3.55
CA GLY A 64 17.66 -7.71 -3.74
C GLY A 64 16.20 -7.85 -4.20
N ASP A 65 15.52 -8.88 -3.72
CA ASP A 65 14.15 -9.22 -4.11
C ASP A 65 13.12 -8.10 -3.86
N ALA A 66 13.43 -7.15 -2.96
CA ALA A 66 12.56 -6.01 -2.67
C ALA A 66 12.46 -5.01 -3.84
N VAL A 67 13.49 -4.92 -4.69
CA VAL A 67 13.48 -4.09 -5.90
C VAL A 67 12.44 -4.62 -6.88
N GLY A 68 12.40 -5.94 -7.10
CA GLY A 68 11.46 -6.57 -8.01
C GLY A 68 9.99 -6.36 -7.61
N ILE A 69 9.71 -6.23 -6.31
CA ILE A 69 8.35 -5.89 -5.83
C ILE A 69 7.95 -4.48 -6.29
N ILE A 70 8.86 -3.51 -6.20
CA ILE A 70 8.59 -2.14 -6.65
C ILE A 70 8.50 -2.06 -8.17
N GLU A 71 9.33 -2.81 -8.91
CA GLU A 71 9.23 -2.89 -10.38
C GLU A 71 7.87 -3.43 -10.84
N VAL A 72 7.32 -4.43 -10.12
CA VAL A 72 5.95 -4.91 -10.38
C VAL A 72 4.91 -3.82 -10.14
N GLN A 73 5.08 -3.01 -9.10
CA GLN A 73 4.18 -1.87 -8.81
C GLN A 73 4.29 -0.77 -9.88
N GLU A 74 5.50 -0.44 -10.33
CA GLU A 74 5.73 0.49 -11.45
C GLU A 74 5.06 -0.03 -12.73
N ALA A 75 5.20 -1.32 -13.05
CA ALA A 75 4.57 -1.93 -14.20
C ALA A 75 3.04 -1.88 -14.14
N ILE A 76 2.44 -2.02 -12.95
CA ILE A 76 0.99 -1.85 -12.75
C ILE A 76 0.57 -0.38 -12.99
N LEU A 77 1.35 0.58 -12.50
CA LEU A 77 1.09 2.01 -12.67
C LEU A 77 1.19 2.47 -14.14
N GLU A 78 2.02 1.79 -14.92
CA GLU A 78 2.23 2.03 -16.34
C GLU A 78 1.31 1.19 -17.25
N ASP A 79 0.53 0.27 -16.68
CA ASP A 79 -0.41 -0.56 -17.44
C ASP A 79 -1.47 0.31 -18.13
N PRO A 80 -1.54 0.32 -19.48
CA PRO A 80 -2.54 1.08 -20.21
C PRO A 80 -3.97 0.69 -19.83
N LEU A 81 -4.23 -0.58 -19.53
CA LEU A 81 -5.57 -1.05 -19.18
C LEU A 81 -6.05 -0.45 -17.86
N PHE A 82 -5.15 -0.33 -16.88
CA PHE A 82 -5.45 0.35 -15.62
C PHE A 82 -5.84 1.80 -15.88
N ARG A 83 -5.03 2.53 -16.64
CA ARG A 83 -5.26 3.96 -16.93
C ARG A 83 -6.54 4.17 -17.72
N GLU A 84 -6.74 3.44 -18.81
CA GLU A 84 -7.91 3.57 -19.67
C GLU A 84 -9.22 3.30 -18.92
N ARG A 85 -9.26 2.27 -18.07
CA ARG A 85 -10.46 1.95 -17.27
C ARG A 85 -10.81 3.06 -16.28
N VAL A 86 -9.82 3.66 -15.62
CA VAL A 86 -10.04 4.76 -14.68
C VAL A 86 -10.40 6.04 -15.43
N GLU A 87 -9.67 6.38 -16.48
CA GLU A 87 -9.94 7.56 -17.31
C GLU A 87 -11.33 7.54 -17.95
N THR A 88 -11.80 6.36 -18.37
CA THR A 88 -13.14 6.20 -18.96
C THR A 88 -14.22 6.58 -17.95
N LYS A 89 -14.11 6.09 -16.71
CA LYS A 89 -15.04 6.44 -15.63
C LYS A 89 -15.02 7.93 -15.29
N ILE A 90 -13.84 8.56 -15.33
CA ILE A 90 -13.73 10.01 -15.17
C ILE A 90 -14.42 10.75 -16.33
N LYS A 91 -14.21 10.31 -17.58
CA LYS A 91 -14.87 10.88 -18.78
C LYS A 91 -16.39 10.71 -18.73
N ASP A 92 -16.88 9.65 -18.09
CA ASP A 92 -18.31 9.42 -17.82
C ASP A 92 -18.86 10.28 -16.67
N GLY A 93 -18.05 11.18 -16.11
CA GLY A 93 -18.47 12.19 -15.14
C GLY A 93 -18.20 11.82 -13.68
N LYS A 94 -17.53 10.71 -13.39
CA LYS A 94 -17.19 10.31 -12.02
C LYS A 94 -15.97 11.05 -11.48
N GLY A 95 -15.85 11.13 -10.16
CA GLY A 95 -14.63 11.64 -9.53
C GLY A 95 -13.45 10.67 -9.75
N ALA A 96 -12.22 11.19 -9.72
CA ALA A 96 -11.01 10.37 -9.88
C ALA A 96 -10.91 9.26 -8.83
N HIS A 97 -11.20 9.61 -7.57
CA HIS A 97 -11.15 8.67 -6.46
C HIS A 97 -12.24 7.59 -6.53
N GLU A 98 -13.46 7.97 -6.89
CA GLU A 98 -14.57 7.05 -7.13
C GLU A 98 -14.21 6.07 -8.25
N SER A 99 -13.64 6.59 -9.35
CA SER A 99 -13.22 5.80 -10.51
C SER A 99 -12.17 4.74 -10.15
N ILE A 100 -11.21 5.07 -9.30
CA ILE A 100 -10.18 4.14 -8.81
C ILE A 100 -10.80 3.07 -7.89
N LEU A 101 -11.69 3.46 -6.97
CA LEU A 101 -12.35 2.52 -6.06
C LEU A 101 -13.23 1.53 -6.82
N GLU A 102 -14.00 2.00 -7.79
CA GLU A 102 -14.80 1.13 -8.64
C GLU A 102 -13.94 0.17 -9.46
N PHE A 103 -12.83 0.65 -10.02
CA PHE A 103 -11.86 -0.21 -10.69
C PHE A 103 -11.37 -1.33 -9.76
N LEU A 104 -11.01 -1.00 -8.51
CA LEU A 104 -10.59 -2.02 -7.53
C LEU A 104 -11.69 -3.05 -7.24
N ASP A 105 -12.94 -2.62 -7.14
CA ASP A 105 -14.07 -3.52 -6.91
C ASP A 105 -14.39 -4.39 -8.13
N GLU A 106 -14.15 -3.90 -9.35
CA GLU A 106 -14.20 -4.70 -10.56
C GLU A 106 -13.10 -5.78 -10.58
N ILE A 107 -11.83 -5.40 -10.39
CA ILE A 107 -10.70 -6.36 -10.35
C ILE A 107 -10.89 -7.39 -9.24
N LYS A 108 -11.37 -6.97 -8.06
CA LYS A 108 -11.65 -7.87 -6.94
C LYS A 108 -12.68 -8.94 -7.32
N ARG A 109 -13.73 -8.56 -8.06
CA ARG A 109 -14.75 -9.51 -8.55
C ARG A 109 -14.18 -10.45 -9.61
N GLU A 110 -13.45 -9.89 -10.58
CA GLU A 110 -12.79 -10.64 -11.65
C GLU A 110 -11.84 -11.71 -11.05
N PHE A 111 -10.93 -11.32 -10.16
CA PHE A 111 -9.93 -12.24 -9.59
C PHE A 111 -10.49 -13.12 -8.47
N GLY A 112 -11.46 -12.60 -7.70
CA GLY A 112 -12.11 -13.34 -6.62
C GLY A 112 -12.85 -14.59 -7.09
N SER A 113 -13.39 -14.58 -8.31
CA SER A 113 -14.07 -15.74 -8.90
C SER A 113 -13.13 -16.91 -9.26
N LEU A 114 -11.82 -16.67 -9.33
CA LEU A 114 -10.85 -17.62 -9.88
C LEU A 114 -10.11 -18.44 -8.80
N GLY A 115 -10.15 -18.03 -7.53
CA GLY A 115 -9.59 -18.80 -6.40
C GLY A 115 -8.08 -19.05 -6.43
N ASP A 116 -7.35 -18.46 -7.37
CA ASP A 116 -5.92 -18.67 -7.58
C ASP A 116 -5.08 -17.79 -6.65
N ARG A 117 -4.09 -18.41 -5.99
CA ARG A 117 -3.12 -17.72 -5.13
C ARG A 117 -2.35 -16.63 -5.89
N TYR A 118 -1.95 -16.89 -7.13
CA TYR A 118 -1.22 -15.91 -7.95
C TYR A 118 -2.07 -14.66 -8.22
N LEU A 119 -3.33 -14.85 -8.59
CA LEU A 119 -4.26 -13.73 -8.81
C LEU A 119 -4.57 -12.97 -7.53
N LYS A 120 -4.62 -13.68 -6.39
CA LYS A 120 -4.77 -13.02 -5.09
C LYS A 120 -3.59 -12.10 -4.77
N GLU A 121 -2.36 -12.55 -5.02
CA GLU A 121 -1.16 -11.72 -4.85
C GLU A 121 -1.18 -10.54 -5.82
N ARG A 122 -1.50 -10.77 -7.10
CA ARG A 122 -1.63 -9.71 -8.10
C ARG A 122 -2.69 -8.65 -7.74
N TYR A 123 -3.84 -9.06 -7.19
CA TYR A 123 -4.84 -8.12 -6.69
C TYR A 123 -4.30 -7.24 -5.56
N LEU A 124 -3.52 -7.83 -4.64
CA LEU A 124 -2.93 -7.07 -3.54
C LEU A 124 -1.94 -6.02 -4.04
N ASP A 125 -1.13 -6.34 -5.05
CA ASP A 125 -0.22 -5.37 -5.67
C ASP A 125 -0.99 -4.24 -6.37
N ILE A 126 -2.05 -4.57 -7.13
CA ILE A 126 -2.93 -3.57 -7.78
C ILE A 126 -3.60 -2.67 -6.74
N LYS A 127 -4.08 -3.28 -5.65
CA LYS A 127 -4.70 -2.57 -4.54
C LYS A 127 -3.73 -1.60 -3.86
N ASP A 128 -2.49 -2.03 -3.64
CA ASP A 128 -1.46 -1.19 -3.03
C ASP A 128 -1.14 0.03 -3.90
N VAL A 129 -0.91 -0.16 -5.21
CA VAL A 129 -0.71 0.94 -6.17
C VAL A 129 -1.90 1.89 -6.21
N SER A 130 -3.12 1.36 -6.28
CA SER A 130 -4.34 2.18 -6.32
C SER A 130 -4.52 2.99 -5.03
N HIS A 131 -4.22 2.40 -3.88
CA HIS A 131 -4.23 3.11 -2.61
C HIS A 131 -3.18 4.23 -2.57
N ARG A 132 -1.97 4.02 -3.09
CA ARG A 132 -0.95 5.09 -3.18
C ARG A 132 -1.44 6.29 -4.00
N ILE A 133 -2.03 6.03 -5.17
CA ILE A 133 -2.62 7.08 -6.01
C ILE A 133 -3.67 7.86 -5.21
N LEU A 134 -4.57 7.16 -4.53
CA LEU A 134 -5.59 7.76 -3.68
C LEU A 134 -5.01 8.62 -2.54
N HIS A 135 -3.85 8.26 -1.98
CA HIS A 135 -3.17 9.08 -0.96
C HIS A 135 -2.60 10.38 -1.53
N HIS A 136 -2.18 10.42 -2.80
CA HIS A 136 -1.78 11.69 -3.42
C HIS A 136 -2.98 12.56 -3.81
N ILE A 137 -4.12 11.95 -4.15
CA ILE A 137 -5.39 12.68 -4.40
C ILE A 137 -5.90 13.28 -3.08
N PHE A 138 -5.87 12.50 -1.99
CA PHE A 138 -6.24 12.95 -0.66
C PHE A 138 -5.06 12.79 0.29
N PRO A 139 -4.14 13.78 0.31
CA PRO A 139 -3.01 13.78 1.23
C PRO A 139 -3.52 14.07 2.64
N ARG A 140 -4.20 13.10 3.26
CA ARG A 140 -4.36 13.09 4.71
C ARG A 140 -3.05 12.56 5.27
N ARG A 141 -2.38 13.37 6.09
CA ARG A 141 -1.40 12.85 7.04
C ARG A 141 -2.15 11.93 7.99
N ILE A 142 -2.27 10.67 7.61
CA ILE A 142 -2.56 9.63 8.59
C ILE A 142 -1.24 9.50 9.34
N GLU A 143 -1.14 10.13 10.50
CA GLU A 143 -0.05 9.84 11.43
C GLU A 143 -0.28 8.42 11.96
N TRP A 144 0.24 7.45 11.22
CA TRP A 144 0.13 6.04 11.56
C TRP A 144 1.30 5.54 12.41
N GLN A 145 2.22 6.44 12.77
CA GLN A 145 3.39 6.17 13.61
C GLN A 145 3.54 7.27 14.66
N PRO A 146 3.59 6.93 15.96
CA PRO A 146 3.96 7.87 17.02
C PRO A 146 5.34 8.49 16.80
N GLU A 147 5.55 9.68 17.36
CA GLU A 147 6.87 10.31 17.40
C GLU A 147 7.84 9.60 18.34
N GLU A 148 7.32 8.92 19.36
CA GLU A 148 8.11 8.14 20.32
C GLU A 148 8.57 6.79 19.72
N PRO A 149 9.76 6.29 20.09
CA PRO A 149 10.20 4.94 19.74
C PRO A 149 9.22 3.84 20.19
N HIS A 150 8.80 2.96 19.26
CA HIS A 150 7.76 1.96 19.52
C HIS A 150 7.95 0.66 18.73
N ILE A 151 7.23 -0.39 19.15
CA ILE A 151 7.04 -1.64 18.40
C ILE A 151 5.69 -1.56 17.69
N LEU A 152 5.69 -1.63 16.37
CA LEU A 152 4.48 -1.54 15.55
C LEU A 152 3.76 -2.89 15.49
N ILE A 153 2.48 -2.92 15.81
CA ILE A 153 1.63 -4.12 15.72
C ILE A 153 0.54 -3.85 14.70
N ALA A 154 0.44 -4.64 13.64
CA ALA A 154 -0.56 -4.47 12.59
C ALA A 154 -1.22 -5.81 12.21
N HIS A 155 -2.34 -5.75 11.49
CA HIS A 155 -2.88 -6.96 10.86
C HIS A 155 -1.94 -7.39 9.73
N ASP A 156 -1.71 -6.48 8.79
CA ASP A 156 -0.79 -6.64 7.67
C ASP A 156 -0.14 -5.29 7.36
N LEU A 157 1.05 -5.32 6.76
CA LEU A 157 1.72 -4.15 6.21
C LEU A 157 1.95 -4.38 4.72
N THR A 158 1.57 -3.43 3.87
CA THR A 158 1.92 -3.50 2.45
C THR A 158 3.43 -3.23 2.27
N PRO A 159 4.03 -3.62 1.12
CA PRO A 159 5.41 -3.27 0.78
C PRO A 159 5.67 -1.77 0.95
N SER A 160 4.66 -0.99 0.58
CA SER A 160 4.62 0.46 0.65
C SER A 160 4.68 1.00 2.07
N GLU A 161 3.79 0.51 2.93
CA GLU A 161 3.80 0.85 4.35
C GLU A 161 5.14 0.45 4.99
N THR A 162 5.65 -0.73 4.64
CA THR A 162 6.92 -1.25 5.18
C THR A 162 8.12 -0.37 4.77
N ALA A 163 8.20 0.03 3.50
CA ALA A 163 9.27 0.88 3.00
C ALA A 163 9.25 2.30 3.59
N GLN A 164 8.08 2.79 3.99
CA GLN A 164 7.89 4.11 4.62
C GLN A 164 8.05 4.11 6.15
N LEU A 165 8.41 2.97 6.77
CA LEU A 165 8.65 2.93 8.21
C LEU A 165 9.80 3.89 8.58
N ASN A 166 9.54 4.80 9.51
CA ASN A 166 10.60 5.67 10.03
C ASN A 166 11.54 4.84 10.91
N LYS A 167 12.73 4.53 10.39
CA LYS A 167 13.72 3.67 11.06
C LYS A 167 14.21 4.21 12.41
N ASP A 168 14.11 5.52 12.64
CA ASP A 168 14.50 6.14 13.92
C ASP A 168 13.42 5.97 15.01
N ARG A 169 12.17 5.73 14.60
CA ARG A 169 11.00 5.65 15.51
C ARG A 169 10.43 4.23 15.62
N VAL A 170 10.49 3.44 14.56
CA VAL A 170 9.97 2.06 14.55
C VAL A 170 11.11 1.10 14.91
N LEU A 171 11.13 0.65 16.17
CA LEU A 171 12.15 -0.25 16.69
C LEU A 171 12.01 -1.70 16.16
N GLY A 172 10.82 -2.04 15.66
CA GLY A 172 10.48 -3.33 15.10
C GLY A 172 8.97 -3.43 14.87
N PHE A 173 8.53 -4.46 14.14
CA PHE A 173 7.09 -4.68 13.93
C PHE A 173 6.70 -6.16 14.00
N ALA A 174 5.42 -6.41 14.27
CA ALA A 174 4.81 -7.74 14.19
C ALA A 174 3.44 -7.64 13.53
N THR A 175 3.14 -8.59 12.64
CA THR A 175 1.86 -8.70 11.94
C THR A 175 1.15 -10.01 12.30
N ASP A 176 -0.18 -10.03 12.26
CA ASP A 176 -0.97 -11.27 12.44
C ASP A 176 -1.19 -12.02 11.11
N ALA A 177 -0.96 -11.33 9.98
CA ALA A 177 -0.98 -11.85 8.62
C ALA A 177 0.40 -11.72 7.97
N GLY A 178 0.63 -12.56 6.96
CA GLY A 178 1.91 -12.66 6.26
C GLY A 178 2.66 -13.95 6.58
N GLY A 179 3.68 -14.23 5.77
CA GLY A 179 4.53 -15.41 5.89
C GLY A 179 5.96 -15.08 5.49
N ARG A 180 6.87 -16.04 5.62
CA ARG A 180 8.30 -15.86 5.31
C ARG A 180 8.56 -15.34 3.88
N THR A 181 7.67 -15.63 2.95
CA THR A 181 7.74 -15.22 1.53
C THR A 181 6.79 -14.07 1.19
N SER A 182 6.11 -13.47 2.16
CA SER A 182 5.26 -12.30 1.90
C SER A 182 6.11 -11.11 1.45
N HIS A 183 5.56 -10.28 0.57
CA HIS A 183 6.23 -9.07 0.10
C HIS A 183 6.65 -8.17 1.28
N THR A 184 5.83 -8.07 2.32
CA THR A 184 6.15 -7.42 3.60
C THR A 184 7.43 -7.95 4.24
N ALA A 185 7.56 -9.27 4.37
CA ALA A 185 8.73 -9.92 4.97
C ALA A 185 9.97 -9.84 4.07
N ILE A 186 9.79 -9.69 2.76
CA ILE A 186 10.89 -9.46 1.80
C ILE A 186 11.41 -8.03 1.96
N VAL A 187 10.52 -7.03 1.91
CA VAL A 187 10.90 -5.61 2.09
C VAL A 187 11.55 -5.39 3.45
N ALA A 188 10.98 -5.94 4.52
CA ALA A 188 11.53 -5.80 5.87
C ALA A 188 12.94 -6.38 6.07
N ARG A 189 13.38 -7.32 5.21
CA ARG A 189 14.75 -7.85 5.24
C ARG A 189 15.75 -6.98 4.48
N SER A 190 15.26 -6.15 3.57
CA SER A 190 16.09 -5.24 2.78
C SER A 190 16.30 -3.87 3.45
N LEU A 191 15.60 -3.61 4.56
CA LEU A 191 15.69 -2.39 5.37
C LEU A 191 16.74 -2.51 6.47
#